data_AF-A0A955LHD3-F1
#
_entry.id   AF-A0A955LHD3-F1
#
_cell.length_a   1.000
_cell.length_b   1.000
_cell.length_c   1.000
_cell.angle_alpha   90.00
_cell.angle_beta   90.00
_cell.angle_gamma   90.00
#
_symmetry.space_group_name_H-M   'P 1'
#
loop_
_entity.id
_entity.type
_entity.pdbx_description
1 polymer ?
#
loop_
_entity_poly.entity_id
_entity_poly.type
_entity_poly.pdbx_seq_one_letter_code
_entity_poly.pdbx_strand_id
1 'polypeptide(L)'
;MVENIQKEIDLLTKNRINSKVLVGLSGGVDSAVTAWMLKEAGFEVQTVFLKCYPNVPGCRSEADLKDAIAVASKLGIPLMTMDYIQQYREEVLENFYQEYKKGRTPNPDILCNQHIKFGAFFDEAMETSSADFYATGHYV
;
A
#
# COMPACT_ATOMS: atom_id res chain seq x y z
N MET A 1 -13.06 -18.76 -10.03
CA MET A 1 -12.37 -17.84 -9.09
C MET A 1 -12.43 -16.40 -9.62
N VAL A 2 -11.96 -16.13 -10.84
CA VAL A 2 -12.03 -14.80 -11.47
C VAL A 2 -13.47 -14.26 -11.63
N GLU A 3 -14.43 -15.11 -12.00
CA GLU A 3 -15.85 -14.72 -12.13
C GLU A 3 -16.52 -14.25 -10.82
N ASN A 4 -16.07 -14.75 -9.66
CA ASN A 4 -16.61 -14.33 -8.36
C ASN A 4 -16.09 -12.95 -7.98
N ILE A 5 -14.82 -12.66 -8.28
CA ILE A 5 -14.22 -11.34 -8.02
C ILE A 5 -14.90 -10.29 -8.90
N GLN A 6 -15.15 -10.59 -10.17
CA GLN A 6 -15.89 -9.69 -11.05
C GLN A 6 -17.29 -9.39 -10.49
N LYS A 7 -18.01 -10.40 -9.97
CA LYS A 7 -19.32 -10.20 -9.34
C LYS A 7 -19.30 -9.33 -8.09
N GLU A 8 -18.29 -9.47 -7.23
CA GLU A 8 -18.14 -8.63 -6.03
C GLU A 8 -17.77 -7.20 -6.40
N ILE A 9 -16.86 -7.04 -7.37
CA ILE A 9 -16.53 -5.75 -7.97
C ILE A 9 -17.78 -5.12 -8.57
N ASP A 10 -18.58 -5.86 -9.35
CA ASP A 10 -19.83 -5.40 -9.94
C ASP A 10 -20.87 -5.00 -8.89
N LEU A 11 -20.88 -5.67 -7.73
CA LEU A 11 -21.73 -5.32 -6.59
C LEU A 11 -21.29 -4.00 -5.93
N LEU A 12 -19.97 -3.79 -5.82
CA LEU A 12 -19.37 -2.55 -5.30
C LEU A 12 -19.50 -1.38 -6.30
N THR A 13 -19.43 -1.65 -7.61
CA THR A 13 -19.45 -0.65 -8.68
C THR A 13 -20.85 -0.30 -9.18
N LYS A 14 -21.88 -1.09 -8.85
CA LYS A 14 -23.27 -0.91 -9.31
C LYS A 14 -23.86 0.51 -9.10
N ASN A 15 -23.23 1.34 -8.26
CA ASN A 15 -23.52 2.77 -8.08
C ASN A 15 -22.25 3.65 -7.87
N ARG A 16 -21.04 3.16 -8.21
CA ARG A 16 -19.75 3.80 -7.86
C ARG A 16 -18.78 3.99 -9.03
N ILE A 17 -19.28 3.89 -10.26
CA ILE A 17 -18.51 4.25 -11.46
C ILE A 17 -18.06 5.71 -11.31
N ASN A 18 -16.76 5.97 -11.45
CA ASN A 18 -16.05 7.25 -11.17
C ASN A 18 -15.69 7.56 -9.70
N SER A 19 -15.88 6.64 -8.75
CA SER A 19 -15.27 6.82 -7.41
C SER A 19 -13.75 6.77 -7.50
N LYS A 20 -13.09 7.56 -6.65
CA LYS A 20 -11.63 7.63 -6.56
C LYS A 20 -11.11 6.57 -5.61
N VAL A 21 -10.14 5.80 -6.07
CA VAL A 21 -9.50 4.75 -5.26
C VAL A 21 -8.00 4.99 -5.19
N LEU A 22 -7.49 5.12 -3.97
CA LEU A 22 -6.07 5.16 -3.72
C LEU A 22 -5.56 3.73 -3.45
N VAL A 23 -4.58 3.28 -4.23
CA VAL A 23 -3.98 1.95 -4.08
C VAL A 23 -2.59 2.06 -3.46
N GLY A 24 -2.36 1.35 -2.35
CA GLY A 24 -1.01 1.13 -1.82
C GLY A 24 -0.20 0.22 -2.75
N LEU A 25 0.71 0.82 -3.53
CA LEU A 25 1.52 0.14 -4.54
C LEU A 25 2.92 -0.11 -4.00
N SER A 26 3.26 -1.38 -3.70
CA SER A 26 4.53 -1.74 -3.06
C SER A 26 5.66 -2.09 -4.04
N GLY A 27 5.36 -2.15 -5.35
CA GLY A 27 6.24 -2.76 -6.36
C GLY A 27 6.06 -4.28 -6.51
N GLY A 28 5.27 -4.91 -5.63
CA GLY A 28 4.90 -6.32 -5.72
C GLY A 28 3.70 -6.59 -6.64
N VAL A 29 3.58 -7.85 -7.08
CA VAL A 29 2.55 -8.31 -8.02
C VAL A 29 1.12 -8.11 -7.50
N ASP A 30 0.85 -8.38 -6.22
CA ASP A 30 -0.52 -8.33 -5.69
C ASP A 30 -1.08 -6.90 -5.74
N SER A 31 -0.26 -5.92 -5.35
CA SER A 31 -0.63 -4.51 -5.43
C SER A 31 -0.77 -4.01 -6.89
N ALA A 32 0.05 -4.53 -7.81
CA ALA A 32 -0.04 -4.20 -9.22
C ALA A 32 -1.32 -4.75 -9.87
N VAL A 33 -1.66 -6.00 -9.57
CA VAL A 33 -2.89 -6.64 -10.05
C VAL A 33 -4.11 -5.96 -9.44
N THR A 34 -4.07 -5.59 -8.16
CA THR A 34 -5.14 -4.80 -7.50
C THR A 34 -5.40 -3.49 -8.24
N ALA A 35 -4.35 -2.71 -8.53
CA ALA A 35 -4.48 -1.44 -9.26
C ALA A 35 -5.04 -1.65 -10.67
N TRP A 36 -4.58 -2.69 -11.38
CA TRP A 36 -5.08 -3.03 -12.70
C TRP A 36 -6.56 -3.42 -12.67
N MET A 37 -6.97 -4.30 -11.77
CA MET A 37 -8.36 -4.76 -11.67
C MET A 37 -9.33 -3.62 -11.37
N LEU A 38 -8.97 -2.72 -10.45
CA LEU A 38 -9.79 -1.54 -10.14
C LEU A 38 -9.89 -0.58 -11.33
N LYS A 39 -8.81 -0.41 -12.08
CA LYS A 39 -8.83 0.40 -13.30
C LYS A 39 -9.75 -0.23 -14.36
N GLU A 40 -9.63 -1.52 -14.62
CA GLU A 40 -10.49 -2.24 -15.57
C GLU A 40 -11.97 -2.21 -15.16
N ALA A 41 -12.23 -2.16 -13.85
CA ALA A 41 -13.58 -2.01 -13.29
C ALA A 41 -14.16 -0.58 -13.40
N GLY A 42 -13.39 0.39 -13.90
CA GLY A 42 -13.87 1.76 -14.16
C GLY A 42 -13.73 2.74 -13.00
N PHE A 43 -12.89 2.46 -12.01
CA PHE A 43 -12.55 3.42 -10.94
C PHE A 43 -11.52 4.45 -11.42
N GLU A 44 -11.55 5.66 -10.83
CA GLU A 44 -10.46 6.63 -10.97
C GLU A 44 -9.34 6.24 -9.99
N VAL A 45 -8.32 5.54 -10.51
CA VAL A 45 -7.25 5.01 -9.67
C VAL A 45 -6.11 6.01 -9.54
N GLN A 46 -5.62 6.17 -8.31
CA GLN A 46 -4.34 6.78 -7.97
C GLN A 46 -3.52 5.77 -7.16
N THR A 47 -2.19 5.87 -7.17
CA THR A 47 -1.33 4.96 -6.42
C THR A 47 -0.38 5.69 -5.49
N VAL A 48 -0.05 5.07 -4.36
CA VAL A 48 0.89 5.60 -3.38
C VAL A 48 1.90 4.54 -2.97
N PHE A 49 3.18 4.92 -2.94
CA PHE A 49 4.28 4.10 -2.44
C PHE A 49 4.74 4.61 -1.06
N LEU A 50 4.76 3.71 -0.09
CA LEU A 50 5.18 4.00 1.29
C LEU A 50 6.66 3.66 1.48
N LYS A 51 7.48 4.65 1.86
CA LYS A 51 8.89 4.46 2.23
C LYS A 51 9.03 4.31 3.74
N CYS A 52 9.34 3.11 4.21
CA CYS A 52 9.49 2.82 5.65
C CYS A 52 10.93 2.53 6.09
N TYR A 53 11.88 2.42 5.17
CA TYR A 53 13.26 2.08 5.50
C TYR A 53 14.26 2.91 4.68
N PRO A 54 15.38 3.35 5.28
CA PRO A 54 16.35 4.16 4.56
C PRO A 54 17.06 3.33 3.48
N ASN A 55 17.47 4.02 2.41
CA ASN A 55 18.28 3.44 1.35
C ASN A 55 19.71 3.17 1.87
N VAL A 56 19.93 1.94 2.35
CA VAL A 56 21.23 1.43 2.80
C VAL A 56 21.72 0.29 1.89
N PRO A 57 23.04 -0.01 1.83
CA PRO A 57 23.56 -1.12 1.04
C PRO A 57 22.83 -2.43 1.36
N GLY A 58 22.34 -3.12 0.32
CA GLY A 58 21.54 -4.35 0.46
C GLY A 58 20.04 -4.14 0.67
N CYS A 59 19.56 -2.89 0.80
CA CYS A 59 18.14 -2.59 0.85
C CYS A 59 17.52 -2.57 -0.56
N ARG A 60 16.36 -3.20 -0.70
CA ARG A 60 15.59 -3.27 -1.96
C ARG A 60 14.64 -2.09 -2.18
N SER A 61 14.44 -1.22 -1.18
CA SER A 61 13.43 -0.13 -1.23
C SER A 61 13.49 0.72 -2.50
N GLU A 62 14.68 1.04 -3.00
CA GLU A 62 14.86 1.79 -4.25
C GLU A 62 14.46 0.98 -5.50
N ALA A 63 14.73 -0.32 -5.51
CA ALA A 63 14.31 -1.20 -6.59
C ALA A 63 12.79 -1.41 -6.57
N ASP A 64 12.19 -1.55 -5.39
CA ASP A 64 10.74 -1.69 -5.23
C ASP A 64 10.01 -0.42 -5.68
N LEU A 65 10.57 0.77 -5.39
CA LEU A 65 10.07 2.04 -5.92
C LEU A 65 10.15 2.08 -7.46
N LYS A 66 11.25 1.58 -8.05
CA LYS A 66 11.37 1.51 -9.52
C LYS A 66 10.34 0.56 -10.13
N ASP A 67 10.10 -0.59 -9.50
CA ASP A 67 9.07 -1.54 -9.91
C ASP A 67 7.67 -0.89 -9.82
N ALA A 68 7.38 -0.16 -8.73
CA ALA A 68 6.14 0.58 -8.56
C ALA A 68 5.96 1.68 -9.63
N ILE A 69 7.02 2.46 -9.93
CA ILE A 69 7.01 3.46 -11.00
C ILE A 69 6.74 2.80 -12.35
N ALA A 70 7.39 1.67 -12.64
CA ALA A 70 7.21 0.95 -13.90
C ALA A 70 5.78 0.43 -14.06
N VAL A 71 5.18 -0.13 -13.00
CA VAL A 71 3.78 -0.57 -12.99
C VAL A 71 2.83 0.60 -13.18
N ALA A 72 2.97 1.67 -12.39
CA ALA A 72 2.11 2.85 -12.47
C ALA A 72 2.17 3.49 -13.87
N SER A 73 3.36 3.63 -14.44
CA SER A 73 3.58 4.11 -15.80
C SER A 73 2.94 3.21 -16.85
N LYS A 74 3.11 1.88 -16.74
CA LYS A 74 2.50 0.90 -17.65
C LYS A 74 0.98 0.95 -17.62
N LEU A 75 0.40 1.18 -16.44
CA LEU A 75 -1.04 1.32 -16.24
C LEU A 75 -1.53 2.74 -16.53
N GLY A 76 -0.67 3.74 -16.75
CA GLY A 76 -1.08 5.14 -16.92
C GLY A 76 -1.79 5.71 -15.69
N ILE A 77 -1.34 5.32 -14.49
CA ILE A 77 -1.89 5.73 -13.19
C ILE A 77 -0.85 6.62 -12.48
N PRO A 78 -1.23 7.73 -11.83
CA PRO A 78 -0.29 8.55 -11.08
C PRO A 78 0.22 7.82 -9.83
N LEU A 79 1.50 8.00 -9.53
CA LEU A 79 2.16 7.47 -8.33
C LEU A 79 2.71 8.60 -7.47
N MET A 80 2.27 8.64 -6.21
CA MET A 80 2.82 9.49 -5.15
C MET A 80 3.72 8.67 -4.22
N THR A 81 4.63 9.31 -3.51
CA THR A 81 5.48 8.66 -2.50
C THR A 81 5.32 9.37 -1.17
N MET A 82 5.25 8.62 -0.08
CA MET A 82 5.21 9.15 1.29
C MET A 82 6.36 8.57 2.11
N ASP A 83 7.04 9.44 2.86
CA ASP A 83 8.19 9.07 3.70
C ASP A 83 7.74 8.88 5.15
N TYR A 84 7.94 7.66 5.65
CA TYR A 84 7.59 7.20 6.98
C TYR A 84 8.78 6.52 7.67
N ILE A 85 10.00 6.80 7.23
CA ILE A 85 11.21 6.13 7.75
C ILE A 85 11.35 6.37 9.25
N GLN A 86 11.12 7.61 9.70
CA GLN A 86 11.27 7.96 11.11
C GLN A 86 10.19 7.30 11.97
N GLN A 87 8.93 7.43 11.57
CA GLN A 87 7.79 6.87 12.27
C GLN A 87 7.86 5.34 12.33
N TYR A 88 8.23 4.68 11.23
CA TYR A 88 8.44 3.23 11.22
C TYR A 88 9.57 2.81 12.17
N ARG A 89 10.65 3.60 12.24
CA ARG A 89 11.73 3.32 13.19
C ARG A 89 11.26 3.40 14.64
N GLU A 90 10.50 4.44 14.98
CA GLU A 90 10.03 4.69 16.35
C GLU A 90 8.94 3.71 16.78
N GLU A 91 7.92 3.52 15.94
CA GLU A 91 6.71 2.75 16.29
C GLU A 91 6.85 1.25 16.03
N VAL A 92 7.80 0.82 15.19
CA VAL A 92 7.97 -0.60 14.82
C VAL A 92 9.35 -1.13 15.20
N LEU A 93 10.42 -0.52 14.69
CA LEU A 93 11.78 -1.08 14.85
C LEU A 93 12.30 -0.99 16.27
N GLU A 94 12.06 0.10 17.00
CA GLU A 94 12.53 0.21 18.38
C GLU A 94 11.88 -0.88 19.26
N ASN A 95 10.56 -1.10 19.12
CA ASN A 95 9.89 -2.21 19.79
C ASN A 95 10.53 -3.56 19.42
N PHE A 96 10.70 -3.82 18.13
CA PHE A 96 11.32 -5.05 17.62
C PHE A 96 12.68 -5.31 18.28
N TYR A 97 13.58 -4.32 18.31
CA TYR A 97 14.90 -4.49 18.93
C TYR A 97 14.83 -4.70 20.44
N GLN A 98 13.93 -4.00 21.14
CA GLN A 98 13.78 -4.15 22.59
C GLN A 98 13.22 -5.52 22.98
N GLU A 99 12.30 -6.07 22.19
CA GLU A 99 11.74 -7.40 22.44
C GLU A 99 12.78 -8.51 22.18
N TYR A 100 13.60 -8.37 21.14
CA TYR A 100 14.73 -9.27 20.91
C TYR A 100 15.75 -9.24 22.04
N LYS A 101 16.10 -8.07 22.58
CA LYS A 101 17.00 -7.95 23.74
C LYS A 101 16.47 -8.67 24.98
N LYS A 102 15.15 -8.83 25.09
CA LYS A 102 14.48 -9.57 26.18
C LYS A 102 14.35 -11.07 25.89
N GLY A 103 14.92 -11.56 24.79
CA GLY A 103 14.85 -12.96 24.38
C GLY A 103 13.49 -13.38 23.82
N ARG A 104 12.67 -12.44 23.37
CA ARG A 104 11.36 -12.71 22.75
C ARG A 104 11.44 -12.64 21.23
N THR A 105 10.43 -13.21 20.57
CA THR A 105 10.27 -13.16 19.11
C THR A 105 9.09 -12.24 18.78
N PRO A 106 9.33 -10.93 18.59
CA PRO A 106 8.28 -9.98 18.22
C PRO A 106 7.81 -10.20 16.78
N ASN A 107 6.57 -9.80 16.50
CA ASN A 107 6.04 -9.71 15.14
C ASN A 107 5.92 -8.22 14.75
N PRO A 108 6.87 -7.66 13.98
CA PRO A 108 6.84 -6.26 13.59
C PRO A 108 5.71 -5.92 12.61
N ASP A 109 5.21 -6.90 11.84
CA ASP A 109 4.19 -6.66 10.83
C ASP A 109 2.83 -6.26 11.44
N ILE A 110 2.53 -6.75 12.65
CA ILE A 110 1.33 -6.34 13.39
C ILE A 110 1.41 -4.84 13.72
N LEU A 111 2.54 -4.38 14.23
CA LEU A 111 2.76 -2.98 14.56
C LEU A 111 2.82 -2.10 13.30
N CYS A 112 3.47 -2.59 12.23
CA CYS A 112 3.49 -1.92 10.94
C CYS A 112 2.08 -1.69 10.39
N ASN A 113 1.22 -2.71 10.41
CA ASN A 113 -0.16 -2.56 9.95
C ASN A 113 -0.95 -1.61 10.84
N GLN A 114 -0.84 -1.75 12.17
CA GLN A 114 -1.61 -0.98 13.13
C GLN A 114 -1.22 0.51 13.19
N HIS A 115 0.08 0.81 13.20
CA HIS A 115 0.57 2.17 13.42
C HIS A 115 0.90 2.91 12.12
N ILE A 116 1.37 2.18 11.10
CA ILE A 116 1.79 2.78 9.85
C ILE A 116 0.69 2.59 8.80
N LYS A 117 0.53 1.39 8.23
CA LYS A 117 -0.27 1.19 7.00
C LYS A 117 -1.74 1.58 7.12
N PHE A 118 -2.36 1.28 8.26
CA PHE A 118 -3.76 1.62 8.57
C PHE A 118 -3.88 2.65 9.69
N GLY A 119 -2.76 3.24 10.09
CA GLY A 119 -2.69 4.36 11.02
C GLY A 119 -2.25 5.61 10.27
N ALA A 120 -1.10 6.18 10.68
CA ALA A 120 -0.66 7.48 10.21
C ALA A 120 -0.57 7.60 8.68
N PHE A 121 -0.08 6.55 7.99
CA PHE A 121 -0.01 6.57 6.54
C PHE A 121 -1.40 6.57 5.88
N PHE A 122 -2.34 5.77 6.38
CA PHE A 122 -3.69 5.74 5.81
C PHE A 122 -4.37 7.09 5.97
N ASP A 123 -4.27 7.70 7.14
CA ASP A 123 -4.90 8.99 7.44
C ASP A 123 -4.37 10.09 6.51
N GLU A 124 -3.05 10.23 6.40
CA GLU A 124 -2.42 11.23 5.52
C GLU A 124 -2.70 10.95 4.03
N ALA A 125 -2.64 9.68 3.62
CA ALA A 125 -2.87 9.26 2.24
C ALA A 125 -4.30 9.55 1.79
N MET A 126 -5.29 9.28 2.64
CA MET A 126 -6.69 9.56 2.35
C MET A 126 -6.97 11.07 2.30
N GLU A 127 -6.42 11.85 3.25
CA GLU A 127 -6.56 13.30 3.25
C GLU A 127 -5.94 13.93 2.00
N THR A 128 -4.72 13.52 1.63
CA THR A 128 -3.97 14.10 0.51
C THR A 128 -4.55 13.73 -0.85
N SER A 129 -5.01 12.49 -1.02
CA SER A 129 -5.52 12.00 -2.31
C SER A 129 -6.95 12.44 -2.61
N SER A 130 -7.72 12.78 -1.58
CA SER A 130 -9.18 12.97 -1.70
C SER A 130 -9.88 11.75 -2.32
N ALA A 131 -9.37 10.54 -2.04
CA ALA A 131 -9.95 9.29 -2.50
C ALA A 131 -11.19 8.90 -1.67
N ASP A 132 -12.14 8.22 -2.29
CA ASP A 132 -13.31 7.67 -1.60
C ASP A 132 -12.97 6.34 -0.91
N PHE A 133 -12.02 5.60 -1.47
CA PHE A 133 -11.59 4.29 -1.00
C PHE A 133 -10.08 4.15 -0.99
N TYR A 134 -9.61 3.29 -0.08
CA TYR A 134 -8.25 2.80 -0.05
C TYR A 134 -8.21 1.31 -0.34
N ALA A 135 -7.27 0.87 -1.17
CA ALA A 135 -7.11 -0.53 -1.55
C ALA A 135 -5.66 -0.97 -1.40
N THR A 136 -5.47 -2.26 -1.10
CA THR A 136 -4.17 -2.90 -0.93
C THR A 136 -4.18 -4.31 -1.52
N GLY A 137 -3.01 -4.89 -1.75
CA GLY A 137 -2.87 -6.28 -2.17
C GLY A 137 -2.92 -7.32 -1.03
N HIS A 138 -3.51 -7.00 0.12
CA HIS A 138 -3.64 -7.98 1.22
C HIS A 138 -4.76 -8.98 0.92
N TYR A 139 -4.49 -10.26 1.14
CA TYR A 139 -5.50 -11.32 1.17
C TYR A 139 -6.01 -11.46 2.60
N VAL A 140 -7.24 -11.02 2.86
CA VAL A 140 -7.88 -10.96 4.19
C VAL A 140 -9.06 -11.90 4.33
#